data_AF-A0A4Y4F500-F1
#
_entry.id   AF-A0A4Y4F500-F1
#
_cell.length_a   1.000
_cell.length_b   1.000
_cell.length_c   1.000
_cell.angle_alpha   90.00
_cell.angle_beta   90.00
_cell.angle_gamma   90.00
#
_symmetry.space_group_name_H-M   'P 1'
#
loop_
_entity.id
_entity.type
_entity.pdbx_description
1 polymer ?
#
loop_
_entity_poly.entity_id
_entity_poly.type
_entity_poly.pdbx_seq_one_letter_code
_entity_poly.pdbx_strand_id
1 'polypeptide(L)' 'MCGRFALYSPYPKLSQALRLPLEPGELTPRYNVAPGTWVTAVRHTSDDAP' A
#
# COMPACT_ATOMS: atom_id res chain seq x y z
N MET A 1 -9.86 -14.34 8.94
CA MET A 1 -8.47 -14.62 8.51
C MET A 1 -8.30 -14.09 7.09
N CYS A 2 -7.68 -12.93 6.92
CA CYS A 2 -7.55 -12.27 5.62
C CYS A 2 -6.31 -12.81 4.89
N GLY A 3 -6.46 -13.93 4.19
CA GLY A 3 -5.33 -14.58 3.49
C GLY A 3 -4.97 -13.95 2.15
N ARG A 4 -5.82 -13.08 1.58
CA ARG A 4 -5.62 -12.47 0.25
C ARG A 4 -6.25 -11.09 0.20
N PHE A 5 -5.71 -10.21 -0.65
CA PHE A 5 -6.26 -8.88 -0.86
C PHE A 5 -5.98 -8.36 -2.27
N ALA A 6 -6.65 -7.26 -2.64
CA ALA A 6 -6.51 -6.59 -3.92
C ALA A 6 -5.91 -5.20 -3.72
N LEU A 7 -4.90 -4.86 -4.53
CA LEU A 7 -4.24 -3.56 -4.59
C LEU A 7 -4.39 -3.01 -6.02
N TYR A 8 -5.40 -2.20 -6.28
CA TYR A 8 -5.66 -1.64 -7.60
C TYR A 8 -6.02 -0.15 -7.58
N SER A 9 -6.06 0.45 -6.39
CA SER A 9 -6.40 1.87 -6.25
C SER A 9 -5.31 2.73 -6.91
N PRO A 10 -5.69 3.66 -7.80
CA PRO A 10 -4.73 4.58 -8.38
C PRO A 10 -4.17 5.49 -7.30
N TYR A 11 -2.97 5.99 -7.57
CA TYR A 11 -2.16 6.75 -6.62
C TYR A 11 -2.90 7.90 -5.90
N PRO A 12 -3.66 8.79 -6.59
CA PRO A 12 -4.33 9.90 -5.92
C PRO A 12 -5.40 9.44 -4.91
N LYS A 13 -6.11 8.35 -5.23
CA LYS A 13 -7.11 7.78 -4.32
C LYS A 13 -6.45 7.17 -3.08
N LEU A 14 -5.26 6.58 -3.23
CA LEU A 14 -4.51 6.00 -2.13
C LEU A 14 -3.96 7.08 -1.19
N SER A 15 -3.37 8.15 -1.72
CA SER A 15 -2.94 9.32 -0.93
C SER A 15 -4.10 9.96 -0.16
N GLN A 16 -5.26 10.13 -0.81
CA GLN A 16 -6.45 10.66 -0.15
C GLN A 16 -6.97 9.74 0.97
N ALA A 17 -7.06 8.43 0.72
CA ALA A 17 -7.53 7.46 1.71
C ALA A 17 -6.61 7.38 2.93
N LEU A 18 -5.29 7.47 2.72
CA LEU A 18 -4.31 7.46 3.78
C LEU A 18 -4.11 8.83 4.45
N ARG A 19 -4.65 9.91 3.87
CA ARG A 19 -4.44 11.31 4.30
C ARG A 19 -2.96 11.68 4.41
N LEU A 20 -2.17 11.17 3.48
CA LEU A 20 -0.72 11.40 3.43
C LEU A 20 -0.34 12.09 2.11
N PRO A 21 0.57 13.09 2.15
CA PRO A 21 1.13 13.70 0.95
C PRO A 21 2.20 12.76 0.37
N LEU A 22 1.75 11.68 -0.26
CA LEU A 22 2.65 10.68 -0.81
C LEU A 22 3.17 11.19 -2.19
N GLU A 23 4.42 10.89 -2.56
CA GLU A 23 5.02 11.19 -3.88
C GLU A 23 4.53 10.32 -5.06
N PRO A 24 3.97 10.89 -6.15
CA PRO A 24 3.40 10.15 -7.27
C PRO A 24 4.27 8.96 -7.73
N GLY A 25 3.71 7.75 -7.62
CA GLY A 25 4.37 6.52 -8.04
C GLY A 25 3.48 5.66 -8.92
N GLU A 26 4.08 4.92 -9.84
CA GLU A 26 3.39 3.89 -10.61
C GLU A 26 3.10 2.69 -9.70
N LEU A 27 1.82 2.47 -9.39
CA LEU A 27 1.34 1.27 -8.70
C LEU A 27 0.76 0.32 -9.74
N THR A 28 1.37 -0.84 -9.93
CA THR A 28 0.80 -1.89 -10.77
C THR A 28 -0.43 -2.49 -10.08
N PRO A 29 -1.61 -2.51 -10.74
CA PRO A 29 -2.80 -3.15 -10.19
C PRO A 29 -2.63 -4.66 -10.02
N ARG A 30 -3.01 -5.17 -8.85
CA ARG A 30 -2.92 -6.57 -8.45
C ARG A 30 -4.20 -6.99 -7.72
N TYR A 31 -5.08 -7.69 -8.42
CA TYR A 31 -6.36 -8.14 -7.85
C TYR A 31 -6.23 -9.31 -6.88
N ASN A 32 -5.03 -9.89 -6.78
CA ASN A 32 -4.85 -11.16 -6.09
C ASN A 32 -3.46 -11.29 -5.42
N VAL A 33 -3.24 -10.56 -4.32
CA VAL A 33 -2.02 -10.66 -3.52
C VAL A 33 -2.16 -11.83 -2.53
N ALA A 34 -1.23 -12.79 -2.61
CA ALA A 34 -1.19 -13.97 -1.75
C ALA A 34 -0.20 -13.78 -0.58
N PRO A 35 -0.27 -14.59 0.49
CA PRO A 35 0.72 -14.58 1.55
C PRO A 35 2.13 -14.88 1.00
N GLY A 36 3.16 -14.30 1.61
CA GLY A 36 4.56 -14.46 1.17
C GLY A 36 4.94 -13.66 -0.09
N THR A 37 4.02 -12.87 -0.64
CA THR A 37 4.28 -12.07 -1.83
C THR A 37 4.71 -10.64 -1.46
N TRP A 38 5.78 -10.15 -2.04
CA TRP A 38 6.17 -8.74 -1.92
C TRP A 38 5.07 -7.81 -2.43
N VAL A 39 4.80 -6.74 -1.69
CA VAL A 39 3.74 -5.77 -1.98
C VAL A 39 4.18 -4.38 -1.55
N THR A 40 3.72 -3.35 -2.26
CA THR A 40 3.96 -1.96 -1.88
C THR A 40 3.32 -1.68 -0.52
N ALA A 41 4.08 -1.06 0.37
CA ALA A 41 3.64 -0.67 1.69
C ALA A 41 4.02 0.79 1.97
N VAL A 42 3.20 1.46 2.78
CA VAL A 42 3.53 2.76 3.36
C VAL A 42 3.89 2.52 4.82
N ARG A 43 5.03 3.05 5.27
CA ARG A 43 5.45 2.99 6.66
C ARG A 43 5.71 4.41 7.18
N HIS A 44 5.37 4.66 8.43
CA HIS A 44 5.79 5.88 9.11
C HIS A 44 7.26 5.71 9.55
N THR A 45 8.10 6.72 9.32
CA THR A 45 9.55 6.68 9.61
C THR A 45 9.88 7.10 11.05
N SER A 46 8.94 7.00 12.00
CA SER A 46 9.30 7.23 13.40
C SER A 46 10.32 6.16 13.81
N ASP A 47 11.54 6.60 14.14
CA ASP A 47 12.63 5.77 14.68
C ASP A 47 12.33 5.20 16.08
N ASP A 48 11.10 5.35 16.57
CA ASP A 48 10.67 5.01 17.93
C ASP A 48 9.49 4.02 17.92
N ALA A 49 9.69 2.91 17.19
CA ALA A 49 8.85 1.73 17.34
C ALA A 49 9.77 0.49 17.40
N PRO A 50 9.56 -0.42 18.37
CA PRO A 50 10.46 -1.55 18.66
C PRO A 50 10.51 -2.58 17.53
#